data_AF-A0AAE3P0R1-F1
#
_entry.id   AF-A0AAE3P0R1-F1
#
_cell.length_a   1.000
_cell.length_b   1.000
_cell.length_c   1.000
_cell.angle_alpha   90.00
_cell.angle_beta   90.00
_cell.angle_gamma   90.00
#
_symmetry.space_group_name_H-M   'P 1'
#
loop_
_entity.id
_entity.type
_entity.pdbx_description
1 polymer ?
#
loop_
_entity_poly.entity_id
_entity_poly.type
_entity_poly.pdbx_seq_one_letter_code
_entity_poly.pdbx_strand_id
1 'polypeptide(L)'
;MKKVLFLILISLSQLAIIAHEGKHEKKLVKQDTITIVGKDTIAVNGHSKNSTMKTSNEIEIKEKEFVLKPAEEMFAHLHNKIVHFPIALTLAAFLFSLLNIKKQSPCVAQSVKILLGISLASAVSAYFTGNFQLTPFIGEPKEWLANTHRLSGIISTILILIWFVALFIERTKKYSWVIGLVVVVGIIITGFLGGVLAH
;
A
#
# COMPACT_ATOMS: atom_id res chain seq x y z
N MET A 1 -11.95 17.85 -22.35
CA MET A 1 -12.24 16.40 -22.36
C MET A 1 -11.11 15.58 -22.98
N LYS A 2 -10.74 15.77 -24.26
CA LYS A 2 -9.62 15.03 -24.91
C LYS A 2 -8.31 15.02 -24.09
N LYS A 3 -7.87 16.18 -23.57
CA LYS A 3 -6.65 16.28 -22.73
C LYS A 3 -6.74 15.52 -21.40
N VAL A 4 -7.90 15.55 -20.73
CA VAL A 4 -8.10 14.83 -19.45
C VAL A 4 -8.17 13.33 -19.68
N LEU A 5 -8.85 12.89 -20.74
CA LEU A 5 -8.89 11.48 -21.12
C LEU A 5 -7.49 10.95 -21.47
N PHE A 6 -6.69 11.75 -22.17
CA PHE A 6 -5.30 11.41 -22.48
C PHE A 6 -4.44 11.26 -21.22
N LEU A 7 -4.58 12.16 -20.24
CA LEU A 7 -3.88 12.05 -18.95
C LEU A 7 -4.31 10.80 -18.17
N ILE A 8 -5.60 10.48 -18.14
CA ILE A 8 -6.11 9.26 -17.51
C ILE A 8 -5.52 8.02 -18.19
N LEU A 9 -5.52 7.98 -19.53
CA LEU A 9 -4.97 6.86 -20.30
C LEU A 9 -3.48 6.68 -20.06
N ILE A 10 -2.71 7.77 -19.98
CA ILE A 10 -1.28 7.71 -19.63
C ILE A 10 -1.08 7.17 -18.22
N SER A 11 -1.83 7.68 -17.23
CA SER A 11 -1.70 7.21 -15.85
C SER A 11 -2.05 5.73 -15.73
N LEU A 12 -3.05 5.26 -16.48
CA LEU A 12 -3.47 3.86 -16.47
C LEU A 12 -2.50 2.94 -17.24
N SER A 13 -1.84 3.43 -18.30
CA SER A 13 -0.91 2.59 -19.08
C SER A 13 0.33 2.16 -18.28
N GLN A 14 0.68 2.89 -17.22
CA GLN A 14 1.80 2.53 -16.35
C GLN A 14 1.59 1.23 -15.57
N LEU A 15 0.35 0.77 -15.38
CA LEU A 15 0.05 -0.52 -14.72
C LEU A 15 0.49 -1.74 -15.55
N ALA A 16 0.61 -1.60 -16.88
CA ALA A 16 0.91 -2.74 -17.77
C ALA A 16 2.40 -3.12 -17.81
N ILE A 17 3.29 -2.24 -17.37
CA ILE A 17 4.74 -2.36 -17.61
C ILE A 17 5.43 -3.27 -16.58
N ILE A 18 4.90 -3.36 -15.35
CA ILE A 18 5.56 -4.08 -14.24
C ILE A 18 5.28 -5.59 -14.25
N ALA A 19 4.25 -6.05 -14.99
CA ALA A 19 3.90 -7.46 -15.06
C ALA A 19 4.95 -8.35 -15.80
N HIS A 20 5.97 -7.76 -16.44
CA HIS A 20 6.90 -8.50 -17.30
C HIS A 20 8.34 -8.63 -16.77
N GLU A 21 8.67 -8.06 -15.61
CA GLU A 21 10.04 -8.06 -15.06
C GLU A 21 10.23 -9.12 -13.96
N GLY A 22 9.69 -10.32 -14.19
CA GLY A 22 9.80 -11.48 -13.28
C GLY A 22 10.90 -12.46 -13.69
N LYS A 23 12.15 -12.01 -13.85
CA LYS A 23 13.31 -12.91 -13.97
C LYS A 23 14.33 -12.59 -12.88
N HIS A 24 14.04 -13.01 -11.66
CA HIS A 24 15.06 -13.18 -10.64
C HIS A 24 15.50 -14.65 -10.63
N GLU A 25 16.76 -14.88 -10.96
CA GLU A 25 17.44 -16.17 -10.79
C GLU A 25 17.27 -16.65 -9.34
N LYS A 26 16.65 -17.82 -9.18
CA LYS A 26 16.66 -18.56 -7.92
C LYS A 26 18.10 -18.92 -7.58
N LYS A 27 18.75 -18.18 -6.67
CA LYS A 27 19.77 -18.80 -5.84
C LYS A 27 19.05 -19.80 -4.93
N LEU A 28 19.10 -21.08 -5.31
CA LEU A 28 18.76 -22.21 -4.45
C LEU A 28 19.66 -22.14 -3.21
N VAL A 29 19.21 -21.45 -2.17
CA VAL A 29 19.78 -21.61 -0.82
C VAL A 29 19.32 -23.00 -0.38
N LYS A 30 20.26 -23.96 -0.41
CA LYS A 30 20.04 -25.31 0.08
C LYS A 30 19.62 -25.19 1.55
N GLN A 31 18.37 -25.52 1.87
CA GLN A 31 17.91 -25.51 3.25
C GLN A 31 18.57 -26.68 3.98
N ASP A 32 19.39 -26.37 4.97
CA ASP A 32 20.02 -27.38 5.79
C ASP A 32 18.95 -28.05 6.67
N THR A 33 18.84 -29.37 6.60
CA THR A 33 17.92 -30.13 7.45
C THR A 33 18.61 -30.40 8.78
N ILE A 34 18.06 -29.86 9.87
CA ILE A 34 18.51 -30.13 11.23
C ILE A 34 17.65 -31.25 11.80
N THR A 35 18.27 -32.34 12.21
CA THR A 35 17.60 -33.44 12.91
C THR A 35 18.23 -33.62 14.28
N ILE A 36 17.42 -33.55 15.33
CA ILE A 36 17.84 -33.79 16.70
C ILE A 36 17.51 -35.25 17.02
N VAL A 37 18.53 -36.05 17.34
CA VAL A 37 18.37 -37.46 17.71
C VAL A 37 18.78 -37.62 19.18
N GLY A 38 17.80 -37.81 20.06
CA GLY A 38 18.03 -37.81 21.51
C GLY A 38 18.17 -36.40 22.10
N LYS A 39 18.80 -36.28 23.28
CA LYS A 39 19.00 -34.97 23.93
C LYS A 39 20.28 -34.23 23.46
N ASP A 40 21.26 -34.96 22.94
CA ASP A 40 22.64 -34.44 22.85
C ASP A 40 23.25 -34.53 21.43
N THR A 41 22.53 -35.03 20.42
CA THR A 41 23.08 -35.21 19.06
C THR A 41 22.28 -34.41 18.02
N ILE A 42 23.00 -33.53 17.30
CA ILE A 42 22.47 -32.75 16.19
C ILE A 42 23.10 -33.26 14.89
N ALA A 43 22.26 -33.67 13.94
CA ALA A 43 22.67 -33.96 12.58
C ALA A 43 22.28 -32.80 11.66
N VAL A 44 23.21 -32.35 10.81
CA VAL A 44 22.95 -31.36 9.76
C VAL A 44 23.15 -32.06 8.42
N ASN A 45 22.10 -32.13 7.60
CA ASN A 45 22.10 -32.83 6.32
C ASN A 45 22.57 -34.31 6.42
N GLY A 46 22.17 -35.00 7.49
CA GLY A 46 22.49 -36.42 7.70
C GLY A 46 23.90 -36.70 8.24
N HIS A 47 24.73 -35.67 8.46
CA HIS A 47 26.03 -35.83 9.10
C HIS A 47 25.95 -35.50 10.60
N SER A 48 26.34 -36.47 11.44
CA SER A 48 26.47 -36.26 12.88
C SER A 48 27.53 -35.21 13.16
N LYS A 49 27.15 -34.15 13.88
CA LYS A 49 28.10 -33.14 14.37
C LYS A 49 28.28 -33.39 15.86
N ASN A 50 29.43 -33.94 16.26
CA ASN A 50 29.81 -34.09 17.67
C ASN A 50 30.10 -32.71 18.26
N SER A 51 29.04 -32.02 18.65
CA SER A 51 29.12 -30.84 19.49
C SER A 51 29.18 -31.34 20.93
N THR A 52 30.39 -31.43 21.49
CA THR A 52 30.56 -31.52 22.95
C THR A 52 29.78 -30.35 23.55
N MET A 53 28.62 -30.67 24.14
CA MET A 53 27.72 -29.71 24.74
C MET A 53 28.42 -29.12 25.96
N LYS A 54 29.17 -28.02 25.74
CA LYS A 54 29.56 -27.13 26.82
C LYS A 54 28.26 -26.65 27.42
N THR A 55 28.06 -27.00 28.69
CA THR A 55 27.03 -26.53 29.60
C THR A 55 26.47 -25.21 29.12
N SER A 56 25.23 -25.24 28.65
CA SER A 56 24.42 -24.06 28.44
C SER A 56 24.42 -23.30 29.76
N ASN A 57 25.22 -22.23 29.84
CA ASN A 57 24.93 -21.17 30.78
C ASN A 57 23.45 -20.85 30.56
N GLU A 58 22.65 -20.98 31.62
CA GLU A 58 21.29 -20.51 31.66
C GLU A 58 21.30 -19.10 31.04
N ILE A 59 20.76 -18.98 29.83
CA ILE A 59 20.45 -17.68 29.27
C ILE A 59 19.30 -17.22 30.15
N GLU A 60 19.64 -16.47 31.19
CA GLU A 60 18.70 -15.71 31.98
C GLU A 60 17.97 -14.82 30.98
N ILE A 61 16.80 -15.28 30.52
CA ILE A 61 15.89 -14.48 29.70
C ILE A 61 15.36 -13.43 30.67
N LYS A 62 16.17 -12.39 30.91
CA LYS A 62 15.66 -11.15 31.47
C LYS A 62 14.58 -10.71 30.51
N GLU A 63 13.33 -10.91 30.92
CA GLU A 63 12.18 -10.27 30.29
C GLU A 63 12.58 -8.81 30.10
N LYS A 64 12.77 -8.40 28.84
CA LYS A 64 13.07 -7.01 28.55
C LYS A 64 11.94 -6.20 29.16
N GLU A 65 12.29 -5.38 30.14
CA GLU A 65 11.37 -4.46 30.78
C GLU A 65 10.58 -3.74 29.67
N PHE A 66 9.26 -3.90 29.69
CA PHE A 66 8.39 -3.35 28.66
C PHE A 66 8.31 -1.84 28.85
N VAL A 67 9.25 -1.12 28.25
CA VAL A 67 9.25 0.33 28.23
C VAL A 67 8.29 0.80 27.13
N LEU A 68 7.09 1.19 27.53
CA LEU A 68 6.16 1.88 26.63
C LEU A 68 6.81 3.18 26.16
N LYS A 69 6.99 3.29 24.85
CA LYS A 69 7.37 4.54 24.20
C LYS A 69 6.19 5.00 23.35
N PRO A 70 5.25 5.78 23.92
CA PRO A 70 3.97 6.08 23.28
C PRO A 70 4.12 6.75 21.92
N ALA A 71 5.14 7.58 21.76
CA ALA A 71 5.44 8.22 20.48
C ALA A 71 5.82 7.20 19.40
N GLU A 72 6.73 6.26 19.71
CA GLU A 72 7.17 5.24 18.75
C GLU A 72 5.98 4.36 18.30
N GLU A 73 5.12 3.94 19.23
CA GLU A 73 3.93 3.14 18.93
C GLU A 73 2.82 3.92 18.19
N MET A 74 2.66 5.22 18.48
CA MET A 74 1.72 6.06 17.75
C MET A 74 2.09 6.18 16.27
N PHE A 75 3.39 6.35 15.98
CA PHE A 75 3.91 6.46 14.61
C PHE A 75 4.20 5.10 13.96
N ALA A 76 4.25 4.02 14.74
CA ALA A 76 4.27 2.66 14.20
C ALA A 76 3.03 2.40 13.35
N HIS A 77 3.24 1.72 12.21
CA HIS A 77 2.18 1.36 11.27
C HIS A 77 1.33 2.56 10.77
N LEU A 78 1.91 3.77 10.75
CA LEU A 78 1.17 4.99 10.40
C LEU A 78 0.55 4.95 9.00
N HIS A 79 1.22 4.34 8.02
CA HIS A 79 0.66 4.15 6.68
C HIS A 79 -0.70 3.45 6.75
N ASN A 80 -0.80 2.33 7.46
CA ASN A 80 -2.05 1.56 7.62
C ASN A 80 -3.17 2.40 8.26
N LYS A 81 -2.82 3.36 9.13
CA LYS A 81 -3.80 4.29 9.73
C LYS A 81 -4.27 5.34 8.69
N ILE A 82 -3.35 5.87 7.89
CA ILE A 82 -3.63 6.98 6.95
C ILE A 82 -4.33 6.52 5.67
N VAL A 83 -4.06 5.31 5.17
CA VAL A 83 -4.61 4.84 3.87
C VAL A 83 -6.14 4.74 3.82
N HIS A 84 -6.82 4.66 4.97
CA HIS A 84 -8.28 4.59 5.03
C HIS A 84 -8.95 5.92 4.61
N PHE A 85 -8.30 7.06 4.88
CA PHE A 85 -8.83 8.38 4.53
C PHE A 85 -9.01 8.59 3.03
N PRO A 86 -7.99 8.44 2.17
CA PRO A 86 -8.17 8.63 0.73
C PRO A 86 -9.19 7.64 0.14
N ILE A 87 -9.30 6.43 0.69
CA ILE A 87 -10.31 5.45 0.25
C ILE A 87 -11.72 5.96 0.58
N ALA A 88 -12.01 6.19 1.86
CA ALA A 88 -13.35 6.55 2.32
C ALA A 88 -13.81 7.91 1.77
N LEU A 89 -12.94 8.91 1.79
CA LEU A 89 -13.28 10.27 1.34
C LEU A 89 -13.50 10.34 -0.16
N THR A 90 -12.72 9.59 -0.96
CA THR A 90 -12.93 9.55 -2.41
C THR A 90 -14.23 8.82 -2.77
N LEU A 91 -14.55 7.74 -2.06
CA LEU A 91 -15.82 7.03 -2.23
C LEU A 91 -17.00 7.94 -1.88
N ALA A 92 -16.93 8.66 -0.76
CA ALA A 92 -17.94 9.63 -0.35
C ALA A 92 -18.08 10.78 -1.37
N ALA A 93 -16.96 11.33 -1.86
CA ALA A 93 -16.96 12.35 -2.91
C ALA A 93 -17.63 11.84 -4.20
N PHE A 94 -17.45 10.56 -4.53
CA PHE A 94 -18.06 9.96 -5.72
C PHE A 94 -19.57 9.83 -5.55
N LEU A 95 -20.03 9.31 -4.41
CA LEU A 95 -21.46 9.25 -4.09
C LEU A 95 -22.11 10.65 -4.13
N PHE A 96 -21.45 11.66 -3.57
CA PHE A 96 -21.95 13.03 -3.59
C PHE A 96 -21.94 13.62 -5.01
N SER A 97 -20.95 13.26 -5.83
CA SER A 97 -20.91 13.63 -7.25
C SER A 97 -22.12 13.04 -8.00
N LEU A 98 -22.50 11.79 -7.75
CA LEU A 98 -23.69 11.16 -8.33
C LEU A 98 -24.98 11.86 -7.88
N LEU A 99 -25.11 12.21 -6.59
CA LEU A 99 -26.26 12.98 -6.09
C LEU A 99 -26.35 14.37 -6.74
N ASN A 100 -25.20 14.98 -7.01
CA ASN A 100 -25.14 16.30 -7.63
C ASN A 100 -25.57 16.30 -9.10
N ILE A 101 -25.55 15.15 -9.80
CA ILE A 101 -26.06 15.04 -11.18
C ILE A 101 -27.54 15.45 -11.25
N LYS A 102 -28.34 15.00 -10.27
CA LYS A 102 -29.78 15.28 -10.23
C LYS A 102 -30.11 16.60 -9.52
N LYS A 103 -29.46 16.87 -8.39
CA LYS A 103 -29.86 17.96 -7.49
C LYS A 103 -29.21 19.31 -7.83
N GLN A 104 -28.07 19.29 -8.56
CA GLN A 104 -27.26 20.46 -8.92
C GLN A 104 -27.07 21.47 -7.77
N SER A 105 -26.95 20.97 -6.54
CA SER A 105 -26.92 21.80 -5.34
C SER A 105 -25.52 22.39 -5.17
N PRO A 106 -25.38 23.72 -5.01
CA PRO A 106 -24.07 24.35 -4.75
C PRO A 106 -23.39 23.78 -3.50
N CYS A 107 -24.17 23.44 -2.47
CA CYS A 107 -23.67 22.83 -1.24
C CYS A 107 -23.04 21.46 -1.52
N VAL A 108 -23.73 20.58 -2.23
CA VAL A 108 -23.20 19.24 -2.58
C VAL A 108 -21.95 19.37 -3.46
N ALA A 109 -21.94 20.28 -4.43
CA ALA A 109 -20.78 20.53 -5.27
C ALA A 109 -19.55 20.99 -4.44
N GLN A 110 -19.76 21.82 -3.42
CA GLN A 110 -18.70 22.26 -2.52
C GLN A 110 -18.20 21.12 -1.62
N SER A 111 -19.11 20.27 -1.11
CA SER A 111 -18.73 19.08 -0.34
C SER A 111 -17.83 18.14 -1.13
N VAL A 112 -18.13 17.88 -2.41
CA VAL A 112 -17.28 17.05 -3.28
C VAL A 112 -15.86 17.59 -3.37
N LYS A 113 -15.70 18.92 -3.54
CA LYS A 113 -14.38 19.56 -3.59
C LYS A 113 -13.61 19.41 -2.28
N ILE A 114 -14.27 19.65 -1.14
CA ILE A 114 -13.64 19.53 0.18
C ILE A 114 -13.19 18.09 0.44
N LEU A 115 -14.08 17.12 0.20
CA LEU A 115 -13.78 15.70 0.37
C LEU A 115 -12.59 15.26 -0.49
N LEU A 116 -12.55 15.66 -1.76
CA LEU A 116 -11.42 15.36 -2.64
C LEU A 116 -10.14 16.07 -2.25
N GLY A 117 -10.22 17.31 -1.76
CA GLY A 117 -9.06 18.05 -1.27
C GLY A 117 -8.41 17.37 -0.07
N ILE A 118 -9.22 16.96 0.92
CA ILE A 118 -8.73 16.22 2.09
C ILE A 118 -8.22 14.84 1.65
N SER A 119 -8.94 14.13 0.78
CA SER A 119 -8.50 12.85 0.22
C SER A 119 -7.13 12.95 -0.43
N LEU A 120 -6.91 13.97 -1.27
CA LEU A 120 -5.63 14.20 -1.95
C LEU A 120 -4.50 14.45 -0.95
N ALA A 121 -4.74 15.29 0.07
CA ALA A 121 -3.76 15.54 1.12
C ALA A 121 -3.38 14.25 1.86
N SER A 122 -4.38 13.46 2.25
CA SER A 122 -4.15 12.17 2.91
C SER A 122 -3.46 11.14 2.00
N ALA A 123 -3.76 11.11 0.69
CA ALA A 123 -3.09 10.24 -0.27
C ALA A 123 -1.59 10.57 -0.41
N VAL A 124 -1.26 11.86 -0.44
CA VAL A 124 0.14 12.32 -0.43
C VAL A 124 0.84 11.92 0.88
N SER A 125 0.19 12.09 2.04
CA SER A 125 0.73 11.60 3.32
C SER A 125 0.92 10.08 3.33
N ALA A 126 -0.02 9.33 2.77
CA ALA A 126 0.07 7.87 2.63
C ALA A 126 1.27 7.45 1.78
N TYR A 127 1.58 8.17 0.70
CA TYR A 127 2.77 7.92 -0.12
C TYR A 127 4.06 8.01 0.70
N PHE A 128 4.27 9.10 1.43
CA PHE A 128 5.49 9.27 2.23
C PHE A 128 5.61 8.20 3.31
N THR A 129 4.54 7.99 4.08
CA THR A 129 4.51 6.97 5.15
C THR A 129 4.69 5.55 4.63
N GLY A 130 4.17 5.23 3.44
CA GLY A 130 4.37 3.93 2.80
C GLY A 130 5.82 3.71 2.35
N ASN A 131 6.50 4.75 1.84
CA ASN A 131 7.91 4.64 1.48
C ASN A 131 8.81 4.35 2.70
N PHE A 132 8.50 4.94 3.87
CA PHE A 132 9.21 4.62 5.11
C PHE A 132 9.00 3.16 5.57
N GLN A 133 7.97 2.47 5.08
CA GLN A 133 7.66 1.08 5.40
C GLN A 133 8.05 0.10 4.30
N LEU A 134 8.76 0.55 3.26
CA LEU A 134 9.12 -0.32 2.13
C LEU A 134 10.34 -1.21 2.43
N THR A 135 11.21 -0.79 3.35
CA THR A 135 12.47 -1.48 3.68
C THR A 135 12.34 -2.98 3.95
N PRO A 136 11.33 -3.47 4.70
CA PRO A 136 11.18 -4.90 4.97
C PRO A 136 10.86 -5.76 3.74
N PHE A 137 10.50 -5.16 2.61
CA PHE A 137 10.15 -5.88 1.39
C PHE A 137 11.30 -5.98 0.39
N ILE A 138 12.43 -5.29 0.60
CA ILE A 138 13.55 -5.26 -0.34
C ILE A 138 14.28 -6.60 -0.32
N GLY A 139 14.40 -7.25 -1.48
CA GLY A 139 15.01 -8.58 -1.63
C GLY A 139 14.11 -9.74 -1.20
N GLU A 140 12.87 -9.46 -0.79
CA GLU A 140 11.93 -10.47 -0.30
C GLU A 140 10.96 -10.93 -1.41
N PRO A 141 10.36 -12.14 -1.31
CA PRO A 141 9.43 -12.64 -2.33
C PRO A 141 8.21 -11.74 -2.60
N LYS A 142 7.81 -10.90 -1.63
CA LYS A 142 6.71 -9.94 -1.76
C LYS A 142 7.15 -8.56 -2.29
N GLU A 143 8.42 -8.36 -2.65
CA GLU A 143 8.94 -7.07 -3.15
C GLU A 143 8.16 -6.54 -4.35
N TRP A 144 7.92 -7.40 -5.34
CA TRP A 144 7.17 -7.03 -6.55
C TRP A 144 5.75 -6.56 -6.22
N LEU A 145 5.10 -7.17 -5.21
CA LEU A 145 3.75 -6.80 -4.78
C LEU A 145 3.77 -5.46 -4.07
N ALA A 146 4.75 -5.22 -3.20
CA ALA A 146 4.95 -3.94 -2.53
C ALA A 146 5.21 -2.81 -3.54
N ASN A 147 6.03 -3.05 -4.55
CA ASN A 147 6.30 -2.10 -5.63
C ASN A 147 5.07 -1.86 -6.52
N THR A 148 4.28 -2.90 -6.79
CA THR A 148 3.02 -2.78 -7.55
C THR A 148 1.99 -1.96 -6.79
N HIS A 149 1.83 -2.23 -5.48
CA HIS A 149 0.96 -1.43 -4.59
C HIS A 149 1.42 0.03 -4.51
N ARG A 150 2.73 0.27 -4.40
CA ARG A 150 3.30 1.62 -4.42
C ARG A 150 2.96 2.34 -5.71
N LEU A 151 3.16 1.71 -6.86
CA LEU A 151 2.81 2.31 -8.15
C LEU A 151 1.31 2.59 -8.26
N SER A 152 0.46 1.64 -7.88
CA SER A 152 -0.99 1.82 -7.93
C SER A 152 -1.45 2.96 -7.03
N GLY A 153 -0.81 3.15 -5.87
CA GLY A 153 -1.01 4.29 -4.97
C GLY A 153 -0.63 5.64 -5.60
N ILE A 154 0.50 5.71 -6.30
CA ILE A 154 0.91 6.91 -7.05
C ILE A 154 -0.12 7.23 -8.14
N ILE A 155 -0.50 6.23 -8.94
CA ILE A 155 -1.49 6.39 -10.02
C ILE A 155 -2.83 6.86 -9.44
N SER A 156 -3.28 6.26 -8.34
CA SER A 156 -4.52 6.64 -7.65
C SER A 156 -4.46 8.09 -7.17
N THR A 157 -3.32 8.52 -6.61
CA THR A 157 -3.11 9.91 -6.17
C THR A 157 -3.18 10.90 -7.34
N ILE A 158 -2.55 10.55 -8.47
CA ILE A 158 -2.61 11.37 -9.70
C ILE A 158 -4.05 11.43 -10.24
N LEU A 159 -4.79 10.32 -10.24
CA LEU A 159 -6.19 10.29 -10.68
C LEU A 159 -7.08 11.16 -9.77
N ILE A 160 -6.89 11.11 -8.45
CA ILE A 160 -7.57 12.01 -7.49
C ILE A 160 -7.26 13.47 -7.83
N LEU A 161 -6.00 13.81 -8.09
CA LEU A 161 -5.60 15.17 -8.49
C LEU A 161 -6.27 15.60 -9.80
N ILE A 162 -6.27 14.74 -10.83
CA ILE A 162 -6.93 15.01 -12.11
C ILE A 162 -8.43 15.26 -11.88
N TRP A 163 -9.08 14.45 -11.05
CA TRP A 163 -10.49 14.63 -10.75
C TRP A 163 -10.74 15.94 -10.00
N PHE A 164 -9.94 16.24 -8.98
CA PHE A 164 -10.02 17.47 -8.21
C PHE A 164 -9.89 18.70 -9.13
N VAL A 165 -8.88 18.75 -9.99
CA VAL A 165 -8.69 19.84 -10.97
C VAL A 165 -9.85 19.92 -11.95
N ALA A 166 -10.39 18.79 -12.41
CA ALA A 166 -11.51 18.74 -13.33
C ALA A 166 -12.81 19.36 -12.77
N LEU A 167 -12.96 19.48 -11.45
CA LEU A 167 -14.08 20.17 -10.80
C LEU A 167 -14.05 21.69 -10.96
N PHE A 168 -12.88 22.26 -11.25
CA PHE A 168 -12.70 23.70 -11.46
C PHE A 168 -12.78 24.12 -12.93
N ILE A 169 -12.81 23.16 -13.84
CA ILE A 169 -12.89 23.41 -15.29
C ILE A 169 -14.34 23.19 -15.75
N GLU A 170 -15.02 24.27 -16.14
CA GLU A 170 -16.43 24.27 -16.60
C GLU A 170 -16.74 23.15 -17.63
N ARG A 171 -15.88 22.98 -18.63
CA ARG A 171 -16.05 21.95 -19.69
C ARG A 171 -16.00 20.51 -19.19
N THR A 172 -15.32 20.23 -18.07
CA THR A 172 -15.18 18.86 -17.54
C THR A 172 -16.08 18.60 -16.34
N LYS A 173 -16.56 19.66 -15.68
CA LYS A 173 -17.45 19.59 -14.52
C LYS A 173 -18.67 18.69 -14.75
N LYS A 174 -19.31 18.77 -15.92
CA LYS A 174 -20.45 17.91 -16.31
C LYS A 174 -20.12 16.41 -16.36
N TYR A 175 -18.87 16.07 -16.68
CA TYR A 175 -18.39 14.69 -16.81
C TYR A 175 -17.53 14.25 -15.63
N SER A 176 -17.47 15.06 -14.57
CA SER A 176 -16.61 14.79 -13.40
C SER A 176 -16.96 13.47 -12.71
N TRP A 177 -18.21 13.02 -12.75
CA TRP A 177 -18.62 11.72 -12.21
C TRP A 177 -17.96 10.55 -12.97
N VAL A 178 -17.76 10.66 -14.30
CA VAL A 178 -17.08 9.62 -15.08
C VAL A 178 -15.62 9.51 -14.66
N ILE A 179 -14.96 10.64 -14.45
CA ILE A 179 -13.59 10.68 -13.92
C ILE A 179 -13.55 10.07 -12.52
N GLY A 180 -14.52 10.43 -11.67
CA GLY A 180 -14.67 9.87 -10.33
C GLY A 180 -14.84 8.36 -10.32
N LEU A 181 -15.59 7.79 -11.28
CA LEU A 181 -15.74 6.34 -11.41
C LEU A 181 -14.40 5.66 -11.69
N VAL A 182 -13.59 6.21 -12.60
CA VAL A 182 -12.23 5.69 -12.89
C VAL A 182 -11.34 5.77 -11.64
N VAL A 183 -11.42 6.87 -10.89
CA VAL A 183 -10.66 7.05 -9.64
C VAL A 183 -11.06 6.00 -8.60
N VAL A 184 -12.37 5.78 -8.42
CA VAL A 184 -12.89 4.78 -7.45
C VAL A 184 -12.40 3.37 -7.80
N VAL A 185 -12.44 2.98 -9.08
CA VAL A 185 -11.90 1.69 -9.52
C VAL A 185 -10.41 1.58 -9.19
N GLY A 186 -9.63 2.63 -9.47
CA GLY A 186 -8.20 2.66 -9.15
C GLY A 186 -7.91 2.53 -7.65
N ILE A 187 -8.69 3.21 -6.81
CA ILE A 187 -8.57 3.13 -5.35
C ILE A 187 -8.95 1.74 -4.82
N ILE A 188 -9.98 1.11 -5.35
CA ILE A 188 -10.37 -0.26 -4.96
C ILE A 188 -9.23 -1.23 -5.28
N ILE A 189 -8.60 -1.12 -6.45
CA ILE A 189 -7.44 -1.95 -6.83
C ILE A 189 -6.27 -1.69 -5.87
N THR A 190 -5.93 -0.42 -5.61
CA THR A 190 -4.85 -0.07 -4.68
C THR A 190 -5.12 -0.59 -3.27
N GLY A 191 -6.34 -0.44 -2.77
CA GLY A 191 -6.76 -0.94 -1.47
C GLY A 191 -6.71 -2.46 -1.37
N PHE A 192 -7.15 -3.15 -2.42
CA PHE A 192 -7.04 -4.62 -2.51
C PHE A 192 -5.57 -5.08 -2.44
N LEU A 193 -4.69 -4.47 -3.25
CA LEU A 193 -3.25 -4.79 -3.22
C LEU A 193 -2.63 -4.53 -1.84
N GLY A 194 -3.02 -3.44 -1.17
CA GLY A 194 -2.56 -3.12 0.18
C GLY A 194 -3.05 -4.13 1.23
N GLY A 195 -4.30 -4.59 1.11
CA GLY A 195 -4.86 -5.63 1.96
C GLY A 195 -4.15 -6.98 1.79
N VAL A 196 -3.85 -7.38 0.55
CA VAL A 196 -3.06 -8.59 0.27
C VAL A 196 -1.63 -8.46 0.78
N LEU A 197 -1.03 -7.27 0.75
CA LEU A 197 0.32 -7.06 1.29
C LEU A 197 0.36 -7.17 2.83
N ALA A 198 -0.73 -6.80 3.50
CA ALA A 198 -0.85 -6.82 4.96
C ALA A 198 -1.16 -8.22 5.56
N HIS A 199 -1.43 -9.23 4.71
CA HIS A 199 -1.68 -10.63 5.10
C HIS A 199 -0.68 -11.58 4.41
#